data_AF-A0A352LUH7-F1
#
_entry.id   AF-A0A352LUH7-F1
#
_cell.length_a   1.000
_cell.length_b   1.000
_cell.length_c   1.000
_cell.angle_alpha   90.00
_cell.angle_beta   90.00
_cell.angle_gamma   90.00
#
_symmetry.space_group_name_H-M   'P 1'
#
loop_
_entity.id
_entity.type
_entity.pdbx_description
1 polymer ?
#
loop_
_entity_poly.entity_id
_entity_poly.type
_entity_poly.pdbx_seq_one_letter_code
_entity_poly.pdbx_strand_id
1 'polypeptide(L)' 'NLYWFDENNAVMGANQHNIKSIGGKSITDFIGKTPYDYFPFEMAENAVKHNNLVMQTGRIISKEELTKNL' A
#
# COMPACT_ATOMS: atom_id res chain seq x y z
N ASN A 1 -9.03 -1.80 -6.46
CA ASN A 1 -7.56 -1.92 -6.28
C ASN A 1 -7.27 -3.05 -5.30
N LEU A 2 -6.36 -3.97 -5.62
CA LEU A 2 -5.91 -5.04 -4.72
C LEU A 2 -4.37 -5.07 -4.69
N TYR A 3 -3.78 -5.07 -3.50
CA TYR A 3 -2.34 -5.14 -3.23
C TYR A 3 -2.11 -5.66 -1.82
N TRP A 4 -0.91 -6.17 -1.54
CA TRP A 4 -0.53 -6.66 -0.22
C TRP A 4 0.97 -6.47 0.03
N PHE A 5 1.31 -6.40 1.32
CA PHE A 5 2.66 -6.17 1.82
C PHE A 5 3.12 -7.33 2.70
N ASP A 6 4.43 -7.42 2.94
CA ASP A 6 5.00 -8.24 4.01
C ASP A 6 4.94 -7.53 5.38
N GLU A 7 5.47 -8.17 6.42
CA GLU A 7 5.53 -7.61 7.76
C GLU A 7 6.38 -6.33 7.90
N ASN A 8 7.25 -6.06 6.93
CA ASN A 8 8.06 -4.85 6.85
C ASN A 8 7.37 -3.74 6.03
N ASN A 9 6.09 -3.92 5.69
CA ASN A 9 5.31 -3.03 4.83
C ASN A 9 5.91 -2.88 3.41
N ALA A 10 6.68 -3.86 2.94
CA ALA A 10 7.20 -3.90 1.58
C ALA A 10 6.21 -4.60 0.66
N VAL A 11 5.96 -4.04 -0.53
CA VAL A 11 5.01 -4.60 -1.49
C VAL A 11 5.45 -6.00 -1.91
N MET A 12 4.56 -6.98 -1.75
CA MET A 12 4.73 -8.35 -2.24
C MET A 12 3.95 -8.62 -3.52
N GLY A 13 2.88 -7.87 -3.77
CA GLY A 13 2.08 -8.05 -4.96
C GLY A 13 0.92 -7.07 -5.08
N ALA A 14 0.40 -6.97 -6.30
CA ALA A 14 -0.78 -6.20 -6.64
C ALA A 14 -1.43 -6.77 -7.89
N ASN A 15 -2.73 -6.53 -8.05
CA ASN A 15 -3.40 -6.87 -9.29
C ASN A 15 -3.08 -5.85 -10.40
N GLN A 16 -3.29 -6.25 -11.65
CA GLN A 16 -2.96 -5.41 -12.81
C GLN A 16 -3.70 -4.08 -12.83
N HIS A 17 -4.93 -4.05 -12.33
CA HIS A 17 -5.72 -2.81 -12.24
C HIS A 17 -5.05 -1.81 -11.30
N ASN A 18 -4.57 -2.24 -10.13
CA ASN A 18 -3.87 -1.37 -9.19
C ASN A 18 -2.55 -0.86 -9.78
N ILE A 19 -1.74 -1.74 -10.38
CA ILE A 19 -0.47 -1.38 -11.05
C ILE A 19 -0.69 -0.24 -12.06
N LYS A 20 -1.73 -0.37 -12.90
CA LYS A 20 -2.08 0.67 -13.88
C LYS A 20 -2.58 1.95 -13.21
N SER A 21 -3.38 1.86 -12.15
CA SER A 21 -3.93 3.04 -11.46
C SER A 21 -2.88 3.92 -10.81
N ILE A 22 -1.72 3.35 -10.45
CA ILE A 22 -0.59 4.06 -9.83
C ILE A 22 0.52 4.39 -10.85
N GLY A 23 0.25 4.23 -12.15
CA GLY A 23 1.18 4.60 -13.23
C GLY A 23 2.32 3.61 -13.50
N GLY A 24 2.28 2.42 -12.91
CA GLY A 24 3.29 1.39 -13.13
C GLY A 24 3.09 0.60 -14.43
N LYS A 25 4.18 -0.01 -14.91
CA LYS A 25 4.16 -0.91 -16.08
C LYS A 25 4.01 -2.36 -15.66
N SER A 26 4.58 -2.72 -14.51
CA SER A 26 4.60 -4.09 -13.99
C SER A 26 4.73 -4.11 -12.47
N ILE A 27 4.48 -5.28 -11.86
CA ILE A 27 4.62 -5.42 -10.40
C ILE A 27 6.06 -5.22 -9.92
N THR A 28 7.05 -5.53 -10.77
CA THR A 28 8.47 -5.37 -10.42
C THR A 28 8.86 -3.90 -10.21
N ASP A 29 8.05 -2.95 -10.67
CA ASP A 29 8.24 -1.52 -10.38
C ASP A 29 7.96 -1.19 -8.90
N PHE A 30 7.29 -2.08 -8.17
CA PHE A 30 6.83 -1.87 -6.78
C PHE A 30 7.36 -2.91 -5.79
N ILE A 31 7.67 -4.15 -6.20
CA ILE A 31 8.17 -5.19 -5.28
C ILE A 31 9.30 -4.65 -4.40
N GLY A 32 9.17 -4.85 -3.08
CA GLY A 32 10.16 -4.41 -2.10
C GLY A 32 10.07 -2.92 -1.70
N LYS A 33 9.32 -2.09 -2.43
CA LYS A 33 9.08 -0.70 -2.04
C LYS A 33 8.07 -0.63 -0.90
N THR A 34 8.19 0.41 -0.11
CA THR A 34 7.29 0.77 0.99
C THR A 34 6.41 1.96 0.61
N PRO A 35 5.31 2.23 1.32
CA PRO A 35 4.50 3.43 1.12
C PRO A 35 5.32 4.74 1.11
N TYR A 36 6.45 4.80 1.82
CA TYR A 36 7.33 5.98 1.86
C TYR A 36 8.03 6.27 0.54
N ASP A 37 8.17 5.28 -0.35
CA ASP A 37 8.83 5.44 -1.63
C ASP A 37 7.95 6.16 -2.67
N TYR A 38 6.64 6.27 -2.44
CA TYR A 38 5.70 6.80 -3.42
C TYR A 38 4.55 7.66 -2.87
N PHE A 39 4.44 7.84 -1.55
CA PHE A 39 3.48 8.76 -0.94
C PHE A 39 4.15 9.82 -0.03
N PRO A 40 3.51 10.98 0.16
CA PRO A 40 3.91 11.93 1.21
C PRO A 40 3.98 11.25 2.58
N PHE A 41 4.94 11.69 3.41
CA PHE A 41 5.24 11.06 4.70
C PHE A 41 4.00 10.80 5.57
N GLU A 42 3.10 11.77 5.71
CA GLU A 42 1.90 11.62 6.54
C GLU A 42 0.95 10.53 6.02
N MET A 43 0.80 10.42 4.69
CA MET A 43 -0.02 9.36 4.08
C MET A 43 0.64 7.99 4.25
N ALA A 44 1.95 7.90 4.00
CA ALA A 44 2.72 6.68 4.18
C ALA A 44 2.69 6.19 5.63
N GLU A 45 2.94 7.08 6.58
CA GLU A 45 2.92 6.81 8.02
C GLU A 45 1.53 6.32 8.47
N ASN A 46 0.46 6.93 7.98
CA ASN A 46 -0.90 6.50 8.29
C ASN A 46 -1.20 5.10 7.73
N ALA A 47 -0.78 4.79 6.51
CA ALA A 47 -0.94 3.46 5.91
C ALA A 47 -0.15 2.39 6.68
N VAL A 48 1.10 2.68 7.04
CA VAL A 48 1.96 1.77 7.81
C VAL A 48 1.39 1.51 9.20
N LYS A 49 0.90 2.54 9.90
CA LYS A 49 0.21 2.38 11.20
C LYS A 49 -1.00 1.47 11.09
N HIS A 50 -1.81 1.63 10.04
CA HIS A 50 -3.01 0.81 9.83
C HIS A 50 -2.65 -0.66 9.57
N ASN A 51 -1.66 -0.91 8.70
CA ASN A 51 -1.16 -2.26 8.43
C ASN A 51 -0.61 -2.92 9.70
N ASN A 52 0.23 -2.22 10.45
CA ASN A 52 0.82 -2.73 11.69
C ASN A 52 -0.25 -3.05 12.72
N LEU A 53 -1.30 -2.24 12.83
CA LEU A 53 -2.42 -2.52 13.74
C LEU A 53 -3.18 -3.79 13.35
N VAL A 54 -3.42 -4.03 12.05
CA VAL A 54 -4.03 -5.27 11.55
C VAL A 54 -3.15 -6.47 11.90
N MET A 55 -1.85 -6.41 11.62
CA MET A 55 -0.91 -7.50 11.89
C MET A 55 -0.78 -7.80 13.40
N GLN A 56 -0.73 -6.76 14.24
CA GLN A 56 -0.61 -6.92 15.69
C GLN A 56 -1.88 -7.47 16.35
N THR A 57 -3.05 -7.13 15.82
CA THR A 57 -4.33 -7.47 16.47
C THR A 57 -5.06 -8.65 15.83
N GLY A 58 -4.70 -9.02 14.60
CA GLY A 58 -5.43 -10.00 13.78
C GLY A 58 -6.84 -9.56 13.39
N ARG A 59 -7.22 -8.29 13.65
CA ARG A 59 -8.55 -7.76 13.34
C ARG A 59 -8.57 -7.20 11.93
N ILE A 60 -9.68 -7.42 11.23
CA ILE A 60 -9.96 -6.76 9.97
C ILE A 60 -10.33 -5.30 10.26
N ILE A 61 -9.60 -4.36 9.68
CA ILE A 61 -9.84 -2.92 9.83
C ILE A 61 -10.00 -2.32 8.44
N SER A 62 -11.17 -1.74 8.16
CA SER A 62 -11.49 -1.07 6.90
C SER A 62 -11.40 0.45 7.02
N LYS A 63 -10.84 1.10 6.00
CA LYS A 63 -10.81 2.56 5.87
C LYS A 63 -11.04 2.91 4.40
N GLU A 64 -11.87 3.92 4.16
CA GLU A 64 -12.03 4.51 2.84
C GLU A 64 -11.05 5.66 2.68
N GLU A 65 -10.27 5.65 1.61
CA GLU A 65 -9.31 6.71 1.29
C GLU A 65 -9.74 7.42 0.01
N LEU A 66 -9.93 8.73 0.11
CA LEU A 66 -10.19 9.57 -1.05
C LEU A 66 -8.85 9.92 -1.71
N THR A 67 -8.47 9.17 -2.74
CA THR A 67 -7.44 9.60 -3.67
C THR A 67 -8.00 10.78 -4.47
N LYS A 68 -7.83 12.02 -3.98
CA LYS A 68 -8.01 13.20 -4.82
C LYS A 68 -7.01 13.10 -5.97
N ASN A 69 -7.50 13.29 -7.19
CA ASN A 69 -6.74 13.26 -8.44
C ASN A 69 -5.36 13.91 -8.23
N LEU A 70 -4.31 13.07 -8.24
CA LEU A 70 -2.94 13.51 -8.52
C LEU A 70 -2.83 13.84 -10.01
#